data_AF-A0A954SD95-F1
#
_entry.id   AF-A0A954SD95-F1
#
_cell.length_a   1.000
_cell.length_b   1.000
_cell.length_c   1.000
_cell.angle_alpha   90.00
_cell.angle_beta   90.00
_cell.angle_gamma   90.00
#
_symmetry.space_group_name_H-M   'P 1'
#
loop_
_entity.id
_entity.type
_entity.pdbx_description
1 polymer ?
#
loop_
_entity_poly.entity_id
_entity_poly.type
_entity_poly.pdbx_seq_one_letter_code
_entity_poly.pdbx_strand_id
1 'polypeptide(L)'
;LIESTGISEPLPVAETFTFVGENGKALSDFATLDTMVTVVDAANFINDLQSVEELCDRRIGLDETDDRDISLLLVDQIEFANVIILNKTDLVSDDDRDTLRAMLKKLNPDAIVLESVRGKVPLTSILNTGLFQKEWAEQSEQWLQVPRGEESKETEEYGISSFVYRARRPFHPQRFYNFWFDSGDTATILRSKGYFWLASRHTLAGYWSQAGQVISADPAGQWWAETPQDDWPLEDPQLIAEIRANWDEQVGDRRQELVIIGQDLDEAAIRRELDDCLLTNDELLAGEAAWERFEDPFEPWPLTDDQEVAADFGDDLS
;
A
#
# COMPACT_ATOMS: atom_id res chain seq x y z
N LEU A 1 4.73 18.93 19.22
CA LEU A 1 4.97 17.48 19.14
C LEU A 1 3.70 16.80 19.60
N ILE A 2 3.10 16.02 18.71
CA ILE A 2 1.92 15.21 18.99
C ILE A 2 2.43 13.79 19.07
N GLU A 3 2.25 13.15 20.22
CA GLU A 3 2.44 11.71 20.34
C GLU A 3 1.08 11.08 20.06
N SER A 4 0.95 10.46 18.90
CA SER A 4 -0.21 9.62 18.61
C SER A 4 -0.10 8.32 19.41
N THR A 5 -1.23 7.67 19.68
CA THR A 5 -1.18 6.34 20.29
C THR A 5 -0.43 5.40 19.35
N GLY A 6 0.27 4.39 19.88
CA GLY A 6 1.05 3.45 19.04
C GLY A 6 0.24 2.67 17.99
N ILE A 7 -1.08 2.84 18.01
CA ILE A 7 -2.10 2.24 17.15
C ILE A 7 -2.78 3.24 16.20
N SER A 8 -2.34 4.50 16.22
CA SER A 8 -2.89 5.53 15.36
C SER A 8 -2.36 5.37 13.95
N GLU A 9 -3.27 5.50 12.99
CA GLU A 9 -2.91 5.56 11.58
C GLU A 9 -2.35 6.95 11.25
N PRO A 10 -1.28 7.02 10.44
CA PRO A 10 -0.65 8.29 10.11
C PRO A 10 -1.54 9.23 9.27
N LEU A 11 -2.31 8.67 8.34
CA LEU A 11 -3.11 9.45 7.38
C LEU A 11 -4.25 10.22 8.07
N PRO A 12 -5.13 9.61 8.90
CA PRO A 12 -6.16 10.37 9.62
C PRO A 12 -5.60 11.47 10.52
N VAL A 13 -4.40 11.26 11.11
CA VAL A 13 -3.72 12.28 11.90
C VAL A 13 -3.28 13.45 11.03
N ALA A 14 -2.76 13.19 9.83
CA ALA A 14 -2.40 14.22 8.86
C ALA A 14 -3.64 14.96 8.31
N GLU A 15 -4.71 14.25 7.97
CA GLU A 15 -5.97 14.84 7.50
C GLU A 15 -6.65 15.73 8.56
N THR A 16 -6.50 15.42 9.84
CA THR A 16 -6.98 16.30 10.92
C THR A 16 -6.43 17.72 10.81
N PHE A 17 -5.26 17.91 10.17
CA PHE A 17 -4.74 19.25 9.91
C PHE A 17 -5.46 19.99 8.79
N THR A 18 -6.05 19.28 7.82
CA THR A 18 -6.70 19.84 6.63
C THR A 18 -8.20 20.04 6.81
N PHE A 19 -8.84 19.29 7.70
CA PHE A 19 -10.27 19.41 7.95
C PHE A 19 -10.68 20.80 8.46
N VAL A 20 -11.67 21.38 7.78
CA VAL A 20 -12.31 22.64 8.18
C VAL A 20 -13.41 22.32 9.19
N GLY A 21 -13.24 22.78 10.44
CA GLY A 21 -14.24 22.58 11.50
C GLY A 21 -15.52 23.41 11.28
N GLU A 22 -16.53 23.17 12.12
CA GLU A 22 -17.85 23.87 12.08
C GLU A 22 -17.75 25.40 12.14
N ASN A 23 -16.64 25.93 12.63
CA ASN A 23 -16.33 27.35 12.72
C ASN A 23 -15.67 27.92 11.45
N GLY A 24 -15.55 27.12 10.38
CA GLY A 24 -14.96 27.50 9.10
C GLY A 24 -13.44 27.67 9.13
N LYS A 25 -12.75 27.05 10.11
CA LYS A 25 -11.29 27.11 10.27
C LYS A 25 -10.68 25.72 10.32
N ALA A 26 -9.51 25.56 9.72
CA ALA A 26 -8.73 24.34 9.79
C ALA A 26 -7.57 24.49 10.78
N LEU A 27 -7.04 23.37 11.28
CA LEU A 27 -5.86 23.40 12.15
C LEU A 27 -4.61 23.91 11.39
N SER A 28 -4.57 23.68 10.07
CA SER A 28 -3.56 24.23 9.15
C SER A 28 -3.48 25.76 9.18
N ASP A 29 -4.55 26.47 9.58
CA ASP A 29 -4.53 27.93 9.73
C ASP A 29 -3.65 28.41 10.90
N PHE A 30 -3.33 27.50 11.84
CA PHE A 30 -2.64 27.82 13.09
C PHE A 30 -1.36 27.03 13.31
N ALA A 31 -1.24 25.85 12.71
CA ALA A 31 -0.11 24.96 12.89
C ALA A 31 0.21 24.23 11.57
N THR A 32 1.51 24.06 11.31
CA THR A 32 2.00 23.30 10.15
C THR A 32 2.51 21.95 10.64
N LEU A 33 2.12 20.87 9.96
CA LEU A 33 2.72 19.56 10.15
C LEU A 33 4.13 19.59 9.55
N ASP A 34 5.14 19.32 10.38
CA ASP A 34 6.55 19.55 10.03
C ASP A 34 7.29 18.25 9.68
N THR A 35 7.09 17.19 10.48
CA THR A 35 7.76 15.90 10.34
C THR A 35 6.88 14.81 10.91
N MET A 36 6.64 13.75 10.13
CA MET A 36 6.08 12.49 10.63
C MET A 36 7.22 11.56 11.06
N VAL A 37 7.18 11.11 12.31
CA VAL A 37 8.26 10.33 12.93
C VAL A 37 7.70 9.01 13.45
N THR A 38 8.25 7.90 12.96
CA THR A 38 7.89 6.56 13.40
C THR A 38 9.04 5.94 14.18
N VAL A 39 8.74 5.33 15.33
CA VAL A 39 9.75 4.64 16.16
C VAL A 39 9.60 3.14 16.00
N VAL A 40 10.65 2.50 15.51
CA VAL A 40 10.69 1.06 15.26
C VAL A 40 11.50 0.37 16.35
N ASP A 41 10.94 -0.67 16.94
CA ASP A 41 11.65 -1.55 17.86
C ASP A 41 12.45 -2.60 17.08
N ALA A 42 13.76 -2.40 16.93
CA ALA A 42 14.62 -3.28 16.17
C ALA A 42 14.57 -4.74 16.65
N ALA A 43 14.34 -4.98 17.95
CA ALA A 43 14.35 -6.32 18.52
C ALA A 43 13.08 -7.13 18.22
N ASN A 44 11.96 -6.46 17.96
CA ASN A 44 10.64 -7.12 17.83
C ASN A 44 10.01 -6.94 16.46
N PHE A 45 10.46 -5.98 15.64
CA PHE A 45 9.79 -5.60 14.39
C PHE A 45 9.50 -6.76 13.44
N ILE A 46 10.47 -7.65 13.20
CA ILE A 46 10.26 -8.82 12.32
C ILE A 46 9.19 -9.76 12.87
N ASN A 47 9.22 -10.02 14.18
CA ASN A 47 8.22 -10.88 14.81
C ASN A 47 6.83 -10.25 14.75
N ASP A 48 6.75 -8.93 14.94
CA ASP A 48 5.48 -8.20 14.89
C ASP A 48 4.93 -8.11 13.46
N LEU A 49 5.80 -7.99 12.45
CA LEU A 49 5.39 -7.99 11.06
C LEU A 49 4.93 -9.37 10.56
N GLN A 50 5.49 -10.46 11.11
CA GLN A 50 5.09 -11.82 10.76
C GLN A 50 3.90 -12.33 11.59
N SER A 51 3.41 -11.53 12.54
CA SER A 51 2.27 -11.86 13.38
C SER A 51 0.97 -11.85 12.57
N VAL A 52 -0.02 -12.60 13.04
CA VAL A 52 -1.43 -12.56 12.59
C VAL A 52 -2.35 -12.02 13.70
N GLU A 53 -1.76 -11.37 14.70
CA GLU A 53 -2.50 -10.84 15.85
C GLU A 53 -3.15 -9.50 15.52
N GLU A 54 -4.40 -9.36 15.95
CA GLU A 54 -5.14 -8.09 15.91
C GLU A 54 -4.75 -7.19 17.10
N LEU A 55 -5.07 -5.90 17.01
CA LEU A 55 -4.82 -4.94 18.08
C LEU A 55 -5.54 -5.30 19.39
N CYS A 56 -6.73 -5.88 19.31
CA CYS A 56 -7.49 -6.36 20.46
C CYS A 56 -6.79 -7.55 21.17
N ASP A 57 -6.13 -8.45 20.43
CA ASP A 57 -5.42 -9.62 20.97
C ASP A 57 -4.28 -9.22 21.90
N ARG A 58 -3.57 -8.14 21.56
CA ARG A 58 -2.52 -7.56 22.40
C ARG A 58 -3.02 -6.58 23.46
N ARG A 59 -4.33 -6.28 23.49
CA ARG A 59 -4.95 -5.23 24.33
C ARG A 59 -4.35 -3.85 24.11
N ILE A 60 -3.93 -3.57 22.89
CA ILE A 60 -3.36 -2.28 22.51
C ILE A 60 -4.37 -1.47 21.69
N GLY A 61 -5.45 -2.08 21.19
CA GLY A 61 -6.54 -1.41 20.46
C GLY A 61 -7.20 -0.22 21.18
N LEU A 62 -7.84 0.66 20.39
CA LEU A 62 -8.58 1.84 20.88
C LEU A 62 -9.72 1.43 21.80
N ASP A 63 -10.31 0.27 21.55
CA ASP A 63 -11.29 -0.41 22.38
C ASP A 63 -11.20 -1.95 22.23
N GLU A 64 -12.09 -2.69 22.90
CA GLU A 64 -12.14 -4.16 22.88
C GLU A 64 -12.63 -4.74 21.53
N THR A 65 -13.01 -3.88 20.57
CA THR A 65 -13.52 -4.25 19.25
C THR A 65 -12.60 -3.80 18.11
N ASP A 66 -11.44 -3.23 18.44
CA ASP A 66 -10.43 -2.81 17.46
C ASP A 66 -9.71 -4.05 16.88
N ASP A 67 -10.29 -4.57 15.80
CA ASP A 67 -9.91 -5.77 15.05
C ASP A 67 -8.86 -5.49 13.97
N ARG A 68 -8.27 -4.29 13.95
CA ARG A 68 -7.22 -3.95 12.98
C ARG A 68 -5.99 -4.81 13.20
N ASP A 69 -5.38 -5.20 12.10
CA ASP A 69 -4.15 -5.98 12.08
C ASP A 69 -2.90 -5.16 12.44
N ILE A 70 -2.10 -5.69 13.37
CA ILE A 70 -0.86 -5.04 13.80
C ILE A 70 0.13 -4.88 12.65
N SER A 71 0.29 -5.90 11.82
CA SER A 71 1.30 -5.92 10.76
C SER A 71 1.02 -4.90 9.67
N LEU A 72 -0.25 -4.71 9.30
CA LEU A 72 -0.65 -3.69 8.32
C LEU A 72 -0.41 -2.28 8.86
N LEU A 73 -0.86 -2.01 10.10
CA LEU A 73 -0.64 -0.74 10.76
C LEU A 73 0.85 -0.38 10.86
N LEU A 74 1.70 -1.34 11.25
CA LEU A 74 3.14 -1.11 11.37
C LEU A 74 3.74 -0.72 10.02
N VAL A 75 3.35 -1.39 8.94
CA VAL A 75 3.83 -1.05 7.59
C VAL A 75 3.35 0.33 7.18
N ASP A 76 2.08 0.69 7.41
CA ASP A 76 1.55 2.01 7.08
C ASP A 76 2.30 3.13 7.84
N GLN A 77 2.63 2.89 9.12
CA GLN A 77 3.46 3.80 9.90
C GLN A 77 4.88 3.95 9.35
N ILE A 78 5.46 2.90 8.74
CA ILE A 78 6.75 3.00 8.04
C ILE A 78 6.60 3.78 6.74
N GLU A 79 5.62 3.44 5.92
CA GLU A 79 5.37 4.04 4.61
C GLU A 79 5.08 5.55 4.73
N PHE A 80 4.43 5.99 5.82
CA PHE A 80 4.10 7.39 6.08
C PHE A 80 5.12 8.14 6.96
N ALA A 81 6.25 7.54 7.32
CA ALA A 81 7.29 8.25 8.06
C ALA A 81 8.16 9.15 7.16
N ASN A 82 8.44 10.39 7.57
CA ASN A 82 9.57 11.15 7.02
C ASN A 82 10.88 10.75 7.71
N VAL A 83 10.80 10.42 9.01
CA VAL A 83 11.94 9.97 9.80
C VAL A 83 11.56 8.69 10.54
N ILE A 84 12.37 7.65 10.37
CA ILE A 84 12.22 6.39 11.09
C ILE A 84 13.33 6.30 12.14
N ILE A 85 12.96 6.21 13.42
CA ILE A 85 13.90 5.96 14.50
C ILE A 85 13.98 4.45 14.73
N LEU A 86 15.02 3.81 14.24
CA LEU A 86 15.33 2.41 14.53
C LEU A 86 15.93 2.34 15.94
N ASN A 87 15.10 2.03 16.93
CA ASN A 87 15.45 2.02 18.35
C ASN A 87 15.81 0.61 18.84
N LYS A 88 16.51 0.56 19.98
CA LYS A 88 17.01 -0.68 20.62
C LYS A 88 18.02 -1.44 19.75
N THR A 89 18.83 -0.70 18.98
CA THR A 89 19.90 -1.30 18.16
C THR A 89 20.97 -2.01 19.00
N ASP A 90 21.01 -1.79 20.32
CA ASP A 90 21.85 -2.51 21.27
C ASP A 90 21.37 -3.94 21.59
N LEU A 91 20.16 -4.31 21.19
CA LEU A 91 19.56 -5.63 21.47
C LEU A 91 19.62 -6.58 20.27
N VAL A 92 20.12 -6.14 19.12
CA VAL A 92 20.21 -6.91 17.88
C VAL A 92 21.65 -7.01 17.40
N SER A 93 21.93 -8.01 16.56
CA SER A 93 23.26 -8.11 15.93
C SER A 93 23.46 -7.02 14.88
N ASP A 94 24.71 -6.77 14.49
CA ASP A 94 25.01 -5.82 13.41
C ASP A 94 24.35 -6.26 12.08
N ASP A 95 24.35 -7.58 11.80
CA ASP A 95 23.74 -8.16 10.60
C ASP A 95 22.21 -7.99 10.59
N ASP A 96 21.54 -8.24 11.72
CA ASP A 96 20.08 -8.06 11.86
C ASP A 96 19.70 -6.58 11.71
N ARG A 97 20.49 -5.69 12.31
CA ARG A 97 20.29 -4.24 12.21
C ARG A 97 20.42 -3.77 10.76
N ASP A 98 21.41 -4.27 10.04
CA ASP A 98 21.66 -3.87 8.65
C ASP A 98 20.56 -4.42 7.73
N THR A 99 20.09 -5.65 7.98
CA THR A 99 18.91 -6.25 7.34
C THR A 99 17.65 -5.41 7.56
N LEU A 100 17.37 -5.03 8.82
CA LEU A 100 16.24 -4.16 9.16
C LEU A 100 16.34 -2.80 8.48
N ARG A 101 17.52 -2.19 8.43
CA ARG A 101 17.71 -0.90 7.76
C ARG A 101 17.43 -1.01 6.26
N ALA A 102 17.90 -2.07 5.62
CA ALA A 102 17.62 -2.35 4.21
C ALA A 102 16.12 -2.55 3.97
N MET A 103 15.45 -3.29 4.86
CA MET A 103 14.00 -3.51 4.80
C MET A 103 13.22 -2.21 4.87
N LEU A 104 13.51 -1.39 5.89
CA LEU A 104 12.85 -0.10 6.10
C LEU A 104 13.04 0.84 4.91
N LYS A 105 14.21 0.81 4.28
CA LYS A 105 14.49 1.57 3.06
C LYS A 105 13.77 1.06 1.83
N LYS A 106 13.43 -0.23 1.76
CA LYS A 106 12.60 -0.78 0.68
C LYS A 106 11.13 -0.46 0.86
N LEU A 107 10.65 -0.48 2.10
CA LEU A 107 9.29 -0.06 2.44
C LEU A 107 9.11 1.45 2.25
N ASN A 108 10.09 2.26 2.64
CA ASN A 108 10.08 3.70 2.49
C ASN A 108 11.46 4.23 2.04
N PRO A 109 11.68 4.39 0.72
CA PRO A 109 12.93 4.89 0.15
C PRO A 109 13.31 6.29 0.62
N ASP A 110 12.32 7.16 0.83
CA ASP A 110 12.51 8.58 1.11
C ASP A 110 12.75 8.87 2.61
N ALA A 111 12.28 7.98 3.50
CA ALA A 111 12.44 8.17 4.94
C ALA A 111 13.90 8.23 5.39
N ILE A 112 14.23 9.19 6.26
CA ILE A 112 15.53 9.23 6.94
C ILE A 112 15.52 8.21 8.08
N VAL A 113 16.39 7.21 8.01
CA VAL A 113 16.51 6.20 9.08
C VAL A 113 17.60 6.61 10.08
N LEU A 114 17.22 6.80 11.34
CA LEU A 114 18.10 7.15 12.45
C LEU A 114 18.20 6.00 13.45
N GLU A 115 19.40 5.56 13.74
CA GLU A 115 19.62 4.54 14.77
C GLU A 115 19.65 5.13 16.17
N SER A 116 19.09 4.39 17.12
CA SER A 116 18.98 4.85 18.50
C SER A 116 19.05 3.73 19.53
N VAL A 117 19.57 4.09 20.70
CA VAL A 117 19.49 3.31 21.93
C VAL A 117 18.72 4.12 22.96
N ARG A 118 17.61 3.56 23.46
CA ARG A 118 16.69 4.19 24.41
C ARG A 118 16.09 5.51 23.88
N GLY A 119 15.77 5.56 22.58
CA GLY A 119 15.09 6.70 21.94
C GLY A 119 15.91 8.00 21.90
N LYS A 120 17.22 7.92 22.10
CA LYS A 120 18.12 9.07 22.00
C LYS A 120 18.47 9.35 20.54
N VAL A 121 17.93 10.45 20.01
CA VAL A 121 18.30 11.03 18.71
C VAL A 121 18.46 12.55 18.83
N PRO A 122 19.21 13.22 17.94
CA PRO A 122 19.26 14.68 17.94
C PRO A 122 17.87 15.26 17.67
N LEU A 123 17.40 16.17 18.53
CA LEU A 123 16.08 16.79 18.38
C LEU A 123 15.94 17.57 17.06
N THR A 124 17.03 18.13 16.56
CA THR A 124 17.07 18.83 15.26
C THR A 124 16.83 17.92 14.06
N SER A 125 16.90 16.59 14.26
CA SER A 125 16.63 15.61 13.21
C SER A 125 15.16 15.21 13.15
N ILE A 126 14.32 15.67 14.08
CA ILE A 126 12.88 15.33 14.15
C ILE A 126 11.97 16.52 14.42
N LEU A 127 12.52 17.69 14.75
CA LEU A 127 11.78 18.93 15.00
C LEU A 127 12.25 20.03 14.05
N ASN A 128 11.31 20.76 13.47
CA ASN A 128 11.55 21.85 12.52
C ASN A 128 12.43 21.41 11.33
N THR A 129 12.17 20.21 10.82
CA THR A 129 12.95 19.67 9.69
C THR A 129 12.43 20.15 8.35
N GLY A 130 11.14 20.52 8.27
CA GLY A 130 10.45 20.85 7.03
C GLY A 130 10.35 19.69 6.04
N LEU A 131 10.41 18.44 6.53
CA LEU A 131 10.39 17.25 5.68
C LEU A 131 8.98 16.85 5.24
N PHE A 132 7.96 17.17 6.04
CA PHE A 132 6.58 16.90 5.66
C PHE A 132 6.14 17.86 4.55
N GLN A 133 5.80 17.28 3.40
CA GLN A 133 5.17 17.97 2.27
C GLN A 133 3.75 17.43 2.17
N LYS A 134 2.78 18.33 2.03
CA LYS A 134 1.36 17.96 2.09
C LYS A 134 0.99 17.12 0.86
N GLU A 135 1.59 17.47 -0.27
CA GLU A 135 1.49 16.80 -1.57
C GLU A 135 1.99 15.34 -1.49
N TRP A 136 2.89 15.01 -0.57
CA TRP A 136 3.40 13.65 -0.37
C TRP A 136 2.41 12.73 0.36
N ALA A 137 1.58 13.29 1.25
CA ALA A 137 0.54 12.51 1.93
C ALA A 137 -0.60 12.13 0.97
N GLU A 138 -0.99 13.07 0.11
CA GLU A 138 -1.98 12.87 -0.97
C GLU A 138 -1.42 11.91 -2.05
N GLN A 139 -0.10 11.95 -2.34
CA GLN A 139 0.58 11.01 -3.24
C GLN A 139 0.94 9.66 -2.60
N SER A 140 0.77 9.46 -1.28
CA SER A 140 1.11 8.19 -0.64
C SER A 140 0.20 7.03 -1.10
N GLU A 141 -0.98 7.37 -1.61
CA GLU A 141 -1.89 6.49 -2.36
C GLU A 141 -1.38 6.20 -3.80
N GLN A 142 -0.55 7.08 -4.37
CA GLN A 142 -0.02 7.04 -5.75
C GLN A 142 1.37 6.36 -5.86
N TRP A 143 1.82 5.62 -4.84
CA TRP A 143 3.18 5.03 -4.74
C TRP A 143 3.54 3.94 -5.77
N LEU A 144 2.74 3.73 -6.82
CA LEU A 144 3.03 2.76 -7.89
C LEU A 144 4.24 3.11 -8.77
N GLN A 145 4.89 4.25 -8.50
CA GLN A 145 6.07 4.70 -9.22
C GLN A 145 7.34 4.00 -8.72
N VAL A 146 7.47 2.69 -8.96
CA VAL A 146 8.80 2.12 -9.21
C VAL A 146 9.15 2.53 -10.64
N PRO A 147 10.17 3.39 -10.86
CA PRO A 147 10.51 3.88 -12.19
C PRO A 147 10.67 2.72 -13.17
N ARG A 148 10.00 2.81 -14.33
CA ARG A 148 10.12 1.83 -15.42
C ARG A 148 11.61 1.57 -15.73
N GLY A 149 12.11 0.40 -15.37
CA GLY A 149 13.47 -0.04 -15.67
C GLY A 149 14.47 0.08 -14.52
N GLU A 150 14.07 0.53 -13.33
CA GLU A 150 14.89 0.50 -12.12
C GLU A 150 14.40 -0.58 -11.16
N GLU A 151 14.50 -1.84 -11.57
CA GLU A 151 14.61 -2.94 -10.62
C GLU A 151 15.89 -2.68 -9.81
N SER A 152 15.75 -2.08 -8.63
CA SER A 152 16.89 -1.68 -7.81
C SER A 152 17.58 -2.92 -7.27
N LYS A 153 18.63 -3.35 -7.99
CA LYS A 153 19.61 -4.37 -7.58
C LYS A 153 20.44 -3.98 -6.34
N GLU A 154 20.15 -2.82 -5.74
CA GLU A 154 20.99 -2.21 -4.71
C GLU A 154 20.94 -2.92 -3.34
N THR A 155 20.27 -4.07 -3.20
CA THR A 155 20.09 -4.75 -1.89
C THR A 155 20.09 -6.27 -1.95
N GLU A 156 20.76 -6.88 -2.94
CA GLU A 156 21.05 -8.33 -2.92
C GLU A 156 21.86 -8.78 -1.67
N GLU A 157 22.51 -7.85 -0.96
CA GLU A 157 23.37 -8.14 0.20
C GLU A 157 22.62 -8.73 1.41
N TYR A 158 21.31 -8.46 1.54
CA TYR A 158 20.49 -8.93 2.68
C TYR A 158 19.27 -9.75 2.23
N GLY A 159 19.22 -10.15 0.95
CA GLY A 159 18.11 -10.91 0.37
C GLY A 159 16.84 -10.10 0.11
N ILE A 160 16.76 -8.82 0.48
CA ILE A 160 15.52 -8.04 0.33
C ILE A 160 15.44 -7.42 -1.06
N SER A 161 14.44 -7.83 -1.82
CA SER A 161 14.19 -7.35 -3.18
C SER A 161 12.75 -6.87 -3.34
N SER A 162 12.52 -6.10 -4.40
CA SER A 162 11.20 -5.66 -4.79
C SER A 162 11.05 -5.66 -6.30
N PHE A 163 9.85 -5.95 -6.78
CA PHE A 163 9.52 -5.90 -8.20
C PHE A 163 8.05 -5.50 -8.38
N VAL A 164 7.71 -5.08 -9.60
CA VAL A 164 6.32 -4.77 -9.96
C VAL A 164 5.79 -5.83 -10.93
N TYR A 165 4.70 -6.49 -10.55
CA TYR A 165 3.91 -7.34 -11.42
C TYR A 165 2.90 -6.50 -12.20
N ARG A 166 2.89 -6.66 -13.52
CA ARG A 166 1.98 -5.94 -14.42
C ARG A 166 1.38 -6.89 -15.44
N ALA A 167 0.07 -6.85 -15.57
CA ALA A 167 -0.66 -7.56 -16.62
C ALA A 167 -1.96 -6.81 -16.97
N ARG A 168 -2.51 -7.12 -18.15
CA ARG A 168 -3.75 -6.52 -18.70
C ARG A 168 -4.83 -7.55 -18.98
N ARG A 169 -4.73 -8.72 -18.37
CA ARG A 169 -5.75 -9.75 -18.44
C ARG A 169 -6.38 -9.87 -17.05
N PRO A 170 -7.71 -9.98 -16.88
CA PRO A 170 -8.26 -10.07 -15.54
C PRO A 170 -7.81 -11.36 -14.85
N PHE A 171 -7.71 -11.31 -13.52
CA PHE A 171 -7.52 -12.51 -12.71
C PHE A 171 -8.81 -13.32 -12.62
N HIS A 172 -8.68 -14.64 -12.58
CA HIS A 172 -9.74 -15.51 -12.11
C HIS A 172 -9.84 -15.39 -10.58
N PRO A 173 -10.99 -15.00 -10.01
CA PRO A 173 -11.11 -14.68 -8.59
C PRO A 173 -10.66 -15.82 -7.66
N GLN A 174 -11.15 -17.04 -7.88
CA GLN A 174 -10.70 -18.19 -7.07
C GLN A 174 -9.19 -18.48 -7.17
N ARG A 175 -8.57 -18.37 -8.36
CA ARG A 175 -7.13 -18.68 -8.50
C ARG A 175 -6.29 -17.62 -7.80
N PHE A 176 -6.66 -16.35 -7.95
CA PHE A 176 -5.99 -15.25 -7.27
C PHE A 176 -6.13 -15.34 -5.75
N TYR A 177 -7.31 -15.71 -5.25
CA TYR A 177 -7.51 -15.99 -3.83
C TYR A 177 -6.60 -17.13 -3.36
N ASN A 178 -6.60 -18.29 -4.04
CA ASN A 178 -5.80 -19.44 -3.65
C ASN A 178 -4.29 -19.12 -3.68
N PHE A 179 -3.81 -18.30 -4.62
CA PHE A 179 -2.42 -17.85 -4.64
C PHE A 179 -2.04 -17.16 -3.32
N TRP A 180 -2.91 -16.30 -2.79
CA TRP A 180 -2.60 -15.55 -1.58
C TRP A 180 -2.86 -16.32 -0.28
N PHE A 181 -3.93 -17.11 -0.22
CA PHE A 181 -4.39 -17.74 1.02
C PHE A 181 -4.02 -19.23 1.16
N ASP A 182 -3.75 -19.94 0.05
CA ASP A 182 -3.44 -21.38 0.06
C ASP A 182 -1.98 -21.71 -0.31
N SER A 183 -1.26 -20.79 -0.96
CA SER A 183 0.12 -21.03 -1.38
C SER A 183 1.11 -20.75 -0.24
N GLY A 184 2.11 -21.63 -0.08
CA GLY A 184 3.18 -21.43 0.91
C GLY A 184 4.28 -20.48 0.45
N ASP A 185 4.28 -20.10 -0.84
CA ASP A 185 5.33 -19.31 -1.48
C ASP A 185 5.16 -17.79 -1.22
N THR A 186 4.01 -17.36 -0.68
CA THR A 186 3.80 -15.99 -0.20
C THR A 186 4.53 -15.69 1.12
N ALA A 187 5.05 -16.71 1.82
CA ALA A 187 5.73 -16.52 3.10
C ALA A 187 7.00 -15.65 3.03
N THR A 188 7.62 -15.57 1.85
CA THR A 188 8.77 -14.68 1.59
C THR A 188 8.36 -13.25 1.24
N ILE A 189 7.08 -13.02 0.90
CA ILE A 189 6.52 -11.71 0.59
C ILE A 189 6.22 -10.98 1.90
N LEU A 190 6.96 -9.92 2.17
CA LEU A 190 6.82 -9.11 3.38
C LEU A 190 5.72 -8.06 3.22
N ARG A 191 5.59 -7.51 2.00
CA ARG A 191 4.64 -6.45 1.68
C ARG A 191 4.28 -6.54 0.20
N SER A 192 2.99 -6.43 -0.11
CA SER A 192 2.54 -6.18 -1.47
C SER A 192 1.36 -5.21 -1.50
N LYS A 193 1.32 -4.34 -2.50
CA LYS A 193 0.22 -3.37 -2.67
C LYS A 193 0.01 -2.97 -4.12
N GLY A 194 -1.18 -2.50 -4.43
CA GLY A 194 -1.49 -1.86 -5.71
C GLY A 194 -2.83 -2.30 -6.29
N TYR A 195 -3.09 -1.94 -7.54
CA TYR A 195 -4.39 -2.22 -8.15
C TYR A 195 -4.44 -3.60 -8.78
N PHE A 196 -5.60 -4.25 -8.69
CA PHE A 196 -5.87 -5.51 -9.34
C PHE A 196 -7.25 -5.51 -10.01
N TRP A 197 -7.41 -6.40 -10.99
CA TRP A 197 -8.62 -6.51 -11.80
C TRP A 197 -9.14 -7.94 -11.76
N LEU A 198 -10.32 -8.13 -11.15
CA LEU A 198 -11.01 -9.43 -11.09
C LEU A 198 -12.02 -9.56 -12.23
N ALA A 199 -12.05 -10.74 -12.85
CA ALA A 199 -13.01 -11.03 -13.92
C ALA A 199 -14.47 -10.98 -13.43
N SER A 200 -14.75 -11.45 -12.22
CA SER A 200 -16.09 -11.43 -11.60
C SER A 200 -16.58 -10.02 -11.25
N ARG A 201 -15.67 -9.06 -11.11
CA ARG A 201 -15.93 -7.66 -10.75
C ARG A 201 -15.36 -6.72 -11.82
N HIS A 202 -15.55 -7.05 -13.10
CA HIS A 202 -14.76 -6.50 -14.20
C HIS A 202 -14.88 -4.98 -14.43
N THR A 203 -15.93 -4.36 -13.90
CA THR A 203 -16.18 -2.91 -13.98
C THR A 203 -15.43 -2.12 -12.90
N LEU A 204 -14.98 -2.78 -11.83
CA LEU A 204 -14.36 -2.16 -10.66
C LEU A 204 -12.87 -2.47 -10.59
N ALA A 205 -12.10 -1.48 -10.17
CA ALA A 205 -10.74 -1.66 -9.73
C ALA A 205 -10.76 -2.13 -8.28
N GLY A 206 -9.91 -3.10 -7.94
CA GLY A 206 -9.62 -3.45 -6.56
C GLY A 206 -8.28 -2.85 -6.14
N TYR A 207 -8.18 -2.46 -4.88
CA TYR A 207 -6.93 -2.12 -4.21
C TYR A 207 -6.50 -3.29 -3.32
N TRP A 208 -5.29 -3.78 -3.57
CA TRP A 208 -4.66 -4.86 -2.82
C TRP A 208 -3.72 -4.27 -1.77
N SER A 209 -3.76 -4.79 -0.55
CA SER A 209 -2.81 -4.47 0.50
C SER A 209 -2.51 -5.69 1.35
N GLN A 210 -1.26 -6.16 1.33
CA GLN A 210 -0.80 -7.26 2.17
C GLN A 210 0.46 -6.85 2.93
N ALA A 211 0.52 -7.22 4.21
CA ALA A 211 1.68 -7.04 5.09
C ALA A 211 1.85 -8.30 5.94
N GLY A 212 2.98 -9.00 5.78
CA GLY A 212 3.18 -10.30 6.45
C GLY A 212 2.14 -11.33 6.02
N GLN A 213 1.31 -11.81 6.94
CA GLN A 213 0.23 -12.76 6.63
C GLN A 213 -1.14 -12.09 6.49
N VAL A 214 -1.21 -10.79 6.72
CA VAL A 214 -2.44 -9.99 6.70
C VAL A 214 -2.69 -9.49 5.30
N ILE A 215 -3.95 -9.58 4.86
CA ILE A 215 -4.36 -9.27 3.49
C ILE A 215 -5.70 -8.52 3.51
N SER A 216 -5.75 -7.38 2.81
CA SER A 216 -6.98 -6.65 2.47
C SER A 216 -7.14 -6.51 0.95
N ALA A 217 -8.39 -6.48 0.51
CA ALA A 217 -8.79 -6.40 -0.89
C ALA A 217 -10.05 -5.54 -1.02
N ASP A 218 -9.84 -4.23 -1.19
CA ASP A 218 -10.86 -3.20 -1.08
C ASP A 218 -11.28 -2.65 -2.45
N PRO A 219 -12.52 -2.11 -2.61
CA PRO A 219 -12.90 -1.44 -3.85
C PRO A 219 -12.13 -0.13 -4.01
N ALA A 220 -11.59 0.09 -5.20
CA ALA A 220 -10.86 1.31 -5.57
C ALA A 220 -11.64 2.24 -6.52
N GLY A 221 -12.92 1.95 -6.77
CA GLY A 221 -13.77 2.68 -7.72
C GLY A 221 -13.91 1.99 -9.09
N GLN A 222 -14.61 2.63 -10.01
CA GLN A 222 -14.84 2.10 -11.37
C GLN A 222 -13.67 2.38 -12.31
N TRP A 223 -13.31 1.46 -13.18
CA TRP A 223 -12.31 1.77 -14.22
C TRP A 223 -12.81 2.91 -15.12
N TRP A 224 -11.93 3.82 -15.55
CA TRP A 224 -12.28 4.90 -16.49
C TRP A 224 -12.81 4.37 -17.82
N ALA A 225 -12.49 3.13 -18.16
CA ALA A 225 -13.04 2.41 -19.29
C ALA A 225 -14.53 2.04 -19.18
N GLU A 226 -15.13 2.14 -17.99
CA GLU A 226 -16.58 2.05 -17.77
C GLU A 226 -17.26 3.44 -17.76
N THR A 227 -16.48 4.51 -17.59
CA THR A 227 -16.99 5.88 -17.53
C THR A 227 -17.10 6.50 -18.93
N PRO A 228 -18.26 7.06 -19.32
CA PRO A 228 -18.39 7.81 -20.57
C PRO A 228 -17.35 8.94 -20.64
N GLN A 229 -16.75 9.15 -21.82
CA GLN A 229 -15.70 10.18 -22.00
C GLN A 229 -16.16 11.61 -21.71
N ASP A 230 -17.47 11.88 -21.80
CA ASP A 230 -18.05 13.18 -21.47
C ASP A 230 -18.06 13.44 -19.95
N ASP A 231 -17.97 12.38 -19.14
CA ASP A 231 -17.91 12.41 -17.68
C ASP A 231 -16.46 12.26 -17.16
N TRP A 232 -15.48 12.28 -18.06
CA TRP A 232 -14.08 12.34 -17.66
C TRP A 232 -13.73 13.74 -17.09
N PRO A 233 -12.74 13.85 -16.19
CA PRO A 233 -12.30 15.09 -15.57
C PRO A 233 -11.46 15.90 -16.56
N LEU A 234 -12.10 16.39 -17.62
CA LEU A 234 -11.46 17.14 -18.72
C LEU A 234 -10.87 18.48 -18.23
N GLU A 235 -11.31 18.96 -17.08
CA GLU A 235 -10.80 20.10 -16.34
C GLU A 235 -9.44 19.85 -15.67
N ASP A 236 -9.04 18.58 -15.48
CA ASP A 236 -7.73 18.20 -14.96
C ASP A 236 -6.82 17.62 -16.07
N PRO A 237 -5.89 18.41 -16.62
CA PRO A 237 -4.99 17.92 -17.66
C PRO A 237 -3.99 16.85 -17.20
N GLN A 238 -3.68 16.77 -15.90
CA GLN A 238 -2.72 15.82 -15.35
C GLN A 238 -3.37 14.44 -15.26
N LEU A 239 -4.54 14.34 -14.62
CA LEU A 239 -5.30 13.10 -14.53
C LEU A 239 -5.65 12.55 -15.92
N ILE A 240 -6.04 13.41 -16.87
CA ILE A 240 -6.25 12.99 -18.26
C ILE A 240 -4.97 12.45 -18.90
N ALA A 241 -3.81 13.04 -18.60
CA ALA A 241 -2.53 12.54 -19.10
C ALA A 241 -2.20 11.16 -18.49
N GLU A 242 -2.52 10.93 -17.22
CA GLU A 242 -2.31 9.65 -16.53
C GLU A 242 -3.23 8.55 -17.04
N ILE A 243 -4.53 8.84 -17.18
CA ILE A 243 -5.51 7.92 -17.79
C ILE A 243 -4.99 7.50 -19.18
N ARG A 244 -4.57 8.47 -20.00
CA ARG A 244 -4.04 8.21 -21.35
C ARG A 244 -2.71 7.47 -21.33
N ALA A 245 -1.83 7.73 -20.37
CA ALA A 245 -0.55 7.03 -20.25
C ALA A 245 -0.74 5.54 -19.92
N ASN A 246 -1.82 5.20 -19.23
CA ASN A 246 -2.17 3.84 -18.84
C ASN A 246 -3.28 3.23 -19.71
N TRP A 247 -3.72 3.91 -20.77
CA TRP A 247 -4.77 3.43 -21.65
C TRP A 247 -4.28 2.33 -22.62
N ASP A 248 -5.05 1.27 -22.75
CA ASP A 248 -4.91 0.23 -23.77
C ASP A 248 -6.15 0.21 -24.68
N GLU A 249 -5.94 -0.04 -25.98
CA GLU A 249 -7.04 0.02 -26.96
C GLU A 249 -8.12 -1.06 -26.74
N GLN A 250 -7.77 -2.19 -26.11
CA GLN A 250 -8.68 -3.33 -25.93
C GLN A 250 -9.41 -3.29 -24.59
N VAL A 251 -8.70 -2.89 -23.53
CA VAL A 251 -9.22 -2.98 -22.14
C VAL A 251 -9.29 -1.63 -21.43
N GLY A 252 -8.92 -0.53 -22.09
CA GLY A 252 -8.85 0.80 -21.49
C GLY A 252 -7.77 0.88 -20.41
N ASP A 253 -8.10 1.46 -19.26
CA ASP A 253 -7.20 1.59 -18.12
C ASP A 253 -7.15 0.33 -17.21
N ARG A 254 -8.00 -0.67 -17.47
CA ARG A 254 -8.03 -1.95 -16.72
C ARG A 254 -6.69 -2.65 -16.74
N ARG A 255 -6.15 -2.95 -15.56
CA ARG A 255 -4.82 -3.58 -15.38
C ARG A 255 -4.64 -4.16 -13.99
N GLN A 256 -3.58 -4.94 -13.83
CA GLN A 256 -2.99 -5.20 -12.52
C GLN A 256 -1.66 -4.49 -12.46
N GLU A 257 -1.39 -3.85 -11.34
CA GLU A 257 -0.09 -3.29 -11.01
C GLU A 257 0.15 -3.50 -9.52
N LEU A 258 0.90 -4.54 -9.19
CA LEU A 258 1.19 -4.94 -7.82
C LEU A 258 2.68 -4.76 -7.56
N VAL A 259 3.03 -3.92 -6.59
CA VAL A 259 4.39 -3.86 -6.03
C VAL A 259 4.50 -5.00 -5.03
N ILE A 260 5.56 -5.80 -5.15
CA ILE A 260 5.86 -6.92 -4.26
C ILE A 260 7.25 -6.68 -3.68
N ILE A 261 7.34 -6.78 -2.35
CA ILE A 261 8.56 -6.60 -1.57
C ILE A 261 8.70 -7.80 -0.65
N GLY A 262 9.90 -8.37 -0.58
CA GLY A 262 10.13 -9.54 0.25
C GLY A 262 11.59 -9.91 0.37
N GLN A 263 11.84 -10.96 1.13
CA GLN A 263 13.18 -11.47 1.37
C GLN A 263 13.38 -12.80 0.63
N ASP A 264 14.51 -12.91 -0.07
CA ASP A 264 14.91 -14.06 -0.87
C ASP A 264 13.85 -14.49 -1.90
N LEU A 265 13.19 -13.49 -2.51
CA LEU A 265 12.11 -13.72 -3.48
C LEU A 265 12.61 -14.48 -4.71
N ASP A 266 11.92 -15.57 -5.06
CA ASP A 266 11.97 -16.14 -6.42
C ASP A 266 10.98 -15.38 -7.31
N GLU A 267 11.40 -14.20 -7.79
CA GLU A 267 10.57 -13.33 -8.63
C GLU A 267 10.00 -14.09 -9.86
N ALA A 268 10.80 -14.98 -10.47
CA ALA A 268 10.37 -15.71 -11.65
C ALA A 268 9.26 -16.71 -11.33
N ALA A 269 9.35 -17.40 -10.19
CA ALA A 269 8.29 -18.29 -9.71
C ALA A 269 7.01 -17.51 -9.39
N ILE A 270 7.12 -16.42 -8.62
CA ILE A 270 5.97 -15.60 -8.21
C ILE A 270 5.25 -15.00 -9.43
N ARG A 271 5.99 -14.45 -10.40
CA ARG A 271 5.39 -13.92 -11.64
C ARG A 271 4.61 -14.98 -12.40
N ARG A 272 5.18 -16.19 -12.53
CA ARG A 272 4.53 -17.30 -13.22
C ARG A 272 3.25 -17.74 -12.50
N GLU A 273 3.25 -17.78 -11.17
CA GLU A 273 2.07 -18.16 -10.39
C GLU A 273 0.96 -17.11 -10.45
N LEU A 274 1.32 -15.82 -10.45
CA LEU A 274 0.39 -14.74 -10.74
C LEU A 274 -0.14 -14.84 -12.18
N ASP A 275 0.72 -15.13 -13.17
CA ASP A 275 0.29 -15.35 -14.56
C ASP A 275 -0.70 -16.54 -14.66
N ASP A 276 -0.46 -17.61 -13.89
CA ASP A 276 -1.35 -18.78 -13.80
C ASP A 276 -2.71 -18.44 -13.15
N CYS A 277 -2.82 -17.31 -12.44
CA CYS A 277 -4.09 -16.80 -11.92
C CYS A 277 -4.88 -15.99 -12.96
N LEU A 278 -4.26 -15.54 -14.05
CA LEU A 278 -4.95 -14.81 -15.11
C LEU A 278 -5.93 -15.72 -15.86
N LEU A 279 -6.98 -15.14 -16.47
CA LEU A 279 -7.86 -15.91 -17.34
C LEU A 279 -7.08 -16.64 -18.44
N THR A 280 -7.53 -17.82 -18.80
CA THR A 280 -7.08 -18.52 -20.00
C THR A 280 -7.70 -17.86 -21.24
N ASN A 281 -7.22 -18.22 -22.44
CA ASN A 281 -7.80 -17.70 -23.66
C ASN A 281 -9.28 -18.10 -23.82
N ASP A 282 -9.64 -19.32 -23.42
CA ASP A 282 -11.02 -19.81 -23.52
C ASP A 282 -11.95 -19.08 -22.54
N GLU A 283 -11.50 -18.83 -21.31
CA GLU A 283 -12.25 -18.03 -20.33
C GLU A 283 -12.40 -16.58 -20.78
N LEU A 284 -11.35 -15.98 -21.33
CA LEU A 284 -11.42 -14.62 -21.88
C LEU A 284 -12.44 -14.52 -23.03
N LEU A 285 -12.45 -15.52 -23.92
CA LEU A 285 -13.40 -15.59 -25.04
C LEU A 285 -14.85 -15.87 -24.61
N ALA A 286 -15.06 -16.46 -23.42
CA ALA A 286 -16.39 -16.68 -22.87
C ALA A 286 -17.10 -15.36 -22.50
N GLY A 287 -16.34 -14.31 -22.24
CA GLY A 287 -16.82 -12.94 -22.01
C GLY A 287 -17.43 -12.69 -20.62
N GLU A 288 -17.75 -11.42 -20.38
CA GLU A 288 -18.18 -10.87 -19.09
C GLU A 288 -19.35 -11.63 -18.45
N ALA A 289 -20.37 -11.98 -19.23
CA ALA A 289 -21.53 -12.74 -18.73
C ALA A 289 -21.19 -14.13 -18.18
N ALA A 290 -20.05 -14.71 -18.59
CA ALA A 290 -19.50 -15.93 -17.99
C ALA A 290 -18.66 -15.61 -16.75
N TRP A 291 -17.91 -14.50 -16.78
CA TRP A 291 -17.03 -14.09 -15.68
C TRP A 291 -17.81 -13.73 -14.40
N GLU A 292 -18.96 -13.08 -14.52
CA GLU A 292 -19.88 -12.78 -13.41
C GLU A 292 -20.34 -14.04 -12.65
N ARG A 293 -20.18 -15.23 -13.24
CA ARG A 293 -20.57 -16.52 -12.65
C ARG A 293 -19.40 -17.28 -12.05
N PHE A 294 -18.18 -16.75 -12.12
CA PHE A 294 -17.06 -17.35 -11.43
C PHE A 294 -17.28 -17.31 -9.92
N GLU A 295 -16.81 -18.35 -9.24
CA GLU A 295 -16.79 -18.37 -7.78
C GLU A 295 -15.81 -17.31 -7.29
N ASP A 296 -16.35 -16.35 -6.54
CA ASP A 296 -15.63 -15.20 -6.00
C ASP A 296 -15.60 -15.30 -4.47
N PRO A 297 -14.48 -15.76 -3.88
CA PRO A 297 -14.34 -15.95 -2.44
C PRO A 297 -14.01 -14.66 -1.68
N PHE A 298 -13.75 -13.54 -2.37
CA PHE A 298 -13.46 -12.28 -1.70
C PHE A 298 -14.72 -11.70 -1.05
N GLU A 299 -14.54 -10.93 0.01
CA GLU A 299 -15.66 -10.26 0.66
C GLU A 299 -16.42 -9.36 -0.33
N PRO A 300 -17.74 -9.24 -0.21
CA PRO A 300 -18.52 -8.35 -1.06
C PRO A 300 -18.07 -6.90 -0.86
N TRP A 301 -17.80 -6.18 -1.95
CA TRP A 301 -17.55 -4.75 -1.87
C TRP A 301 -18.88 -4.00 -1.66
N PRO A 302 -19.06 -3.27 -0.55
CA PRO A 302 -20.28 -2.51 -0.33
C PRO A 302 -20.30 -1.32 -1.29
N LEU A 303 -21.08 -1.43 -2.38
CA LEU A 303 -21.35 -0.33 -3.27
C LEU A 303 -22.15 0.73 -2.50
N THR A 304 -21.49 1.77 -2.00
CA THR A 304 -22.18 2.96 -1.49
C THR A 304 -22.51 3.91 -2.65
N ASP A 305 -23.59 4.69 -2.54
CA ASP A 305 -23.99 5.66 -3.56
C ASP A 305 -22.88 6.70 -3.87
N ASP A 306 -21.89 6.86 -2.97
CA ASP A 306 -20.71 7.72 -3.15
C ASP A 306 -19.57 7.06 -3.97
N GLN A 307 -19.69 5.78 -4.37
CA GLN A 307 -18.74 5.05 -5.23
C GLN A 307 -19.15 5.04 -6.73
N GLU A 308 -20.06 5.94 -7.12
CA GLU A 308 -20.23 6.32 -8.54
C GLU A 308 -19.02 7.08 -9.10
N VAL A 309 -18.03 7.42 -8.25
CA VAL A 309 -16.79 8.06 -8.66
C VAL A 309 -15.87 7.02 -9.31
N ALA A 310 -15.38 7.33 -10.51
CA ALA A 310 -14.36 6.55 -11.18
C ALA A 310 -13.16 6.38 -10.25
N ALA A 311 -12.48 5.24 -10.36
CA ALA A 311 -11.26 4.95 -9.64
C ALA A 311 -10.28 6.07 -9.90
N ASP A 312 -10.06 6.86 -8.86
CA ASP A 312 -9.06 7.88 -8.89
C ASP A 312 -7.71 7.18 -8.73
N PHE A 313 -7.02 7.02 -9.86
CA PHE A 313 -5.65 6.50 -9.87
C PHE A 313 -4.64 7.60 -9.50
N GLY A 314 -5.14 8.79 -9.14
CA GLY A 314 -4.45 9.88 -8.50
C GLY A 314 -4.99 11.26 -8.91
N ASP A 315 -5.66 11.97 -7.97
CA ASP A 315 -5.84 13.42 -8.03
C ASP A 315 -6.16 14.03 -6.65
N ASP A 316 -5.13 14.56 -6.00
CA ASP A 316 -5.29 15.80 -5.23
C ASP A 316 -3.97 16.58 -5.38
N LEU A 317 -3.77 17.17 -6.57
CA LEU A 317 -2.61 17.99 -6.88
C LEU A 317 -3.00 19.47 -7.02
N SER A 318 -3.07 20.15 -5.88
CA SER A 318 -2.68 21.57 -5.77
C SER A 318 -1.92 21.87 -4.49
#